data_AF-A0A0E9X5A9-F1
#
_entry.id   AF-A0A0E9X5A9-F1
#
_cell.length_a   1.000
_cell.length_b   1.000
_cell.length_c   1.000
_cell.angle_alpha   90.00
_cell.angle_beta   90.00
_cell.angle_gamma   90.00
#
_symmetry.space_group_name_H-M   'P 1'
#
loop_
_entity.id
_entity.type
_entity.pdbx_description
1 polymer ?
#
loop_
_entity_poly.entity_id
_entity_poly.type
_entity_poly.pdbx_seq_one_letter_code
_entity_poly.pdbx_strand_id
1 'polypeptide(L)'
;MLPGWVKASLRPFTLPFKLACFSTCSFSFYKHHLALSHSVLSPQKTLGSYISSPSVYANFYTSFHILATSSTSFIFSQSFCKKLFFPTPLSYSLSQSPSLFQSSHSCKPMDLSEVLEVLENLAPLPLAEPWDNVGLLVEPSKVHPVKTVLLTNDLTVPVMDEAEAMNCDLIVSYHPPLFRPIKRLVQRDWKQQLAIRAVKAGIAIYSPHTALDCVRGGVNDWLIGGVGSGSVSVLSQAASSTPLTHKLEFTVRNHEELKMILAELMDTTGKLEYTTTRSDGDGYNVSLICPDSILTAAVQTLSQHATSKESLSILQLTKLPLPGCGQGRRSILDEPISIATAVQRIKSHLGLSHVRLALGAQHTLESAVNTVAVCAGSGGSVLNAVKADLYITGEMSHHEVLDAVAAGTSVILSDHSNSERGFLSVLKERLSVRLSDSISIKLSQRDRDPLEIL
;
A
#
# COMPACT_ATOMS: atom_id res chain seq x y z
N MET A 1 9.10 -49.70 11.35
CA MET A 1 10.54 -49.44 11.51
C MET A 1 10.87 -48.09 10.86
N LEU A 2 10.89 -47.04 11.68
CA LEU A 2 11.84 -45.92 11.56
C LEU A 2 12.96 -46.20 12.60
N PRO A 3 14.12 -45.50 12.64
CA PRO A 3 14.52 -44.31 11.88
C PRO A 3 15.97 -44.32 11.34
N GLY A 4 16.31 -43.35 10.50
CA GLY A 4 17.70 -42.97 10.17
C GLY A 4 17.89 -41.46 10.32
N TRP A 5 18.47 -41.05 11.44
CA TRP A 5 18.83 -39.66 11.76
C TRP A 5 20.22 -39.34 11.18
N VAL A 6 20.35 -38.22 10.47
CA VAL A 6 21.64 -37.65 10.07
C VAL A 6 22.09 -36.63 11.13
N LYS A 7 23.18 -36.93 11.84
CA LYS A 7 23.91 -36.02 12.73
C LYS A 7 24.74 -35.04 11.90
N ALA A 8 24.52 -33.74 12.07
CA ALA A 8 25.47 -32.71 11.65
C ALA A 8 26.49 -32.48 12.77
N SER A 9 27.78 -32.74 12.49
CA SER A 9 28.91 -32.44 13.37
C SER A 9 29.54 -31.12 12.94
N LEU A 10 29.53 -30.13 13.82
CA LEU A 10 30.29 -28.90 13.68
C LEU A 10 31.77 -29.19 13.99
N ARG A 11 32.65 -29.03 12.98
CA ARG A 11 34.10 -28.88 13.20
C ARG A 11 34.46 -27.40 13.14
N PRO A 12 35.38 -26.93 13.99
CA PRO A 12 35.81 -25.53 14.00
C PRO A 12 36.70 -25.25 12.78
N PHE A 13 36.33 -24.26 11.98
CA PHE A 13 37.16 -23.69 10.93
C PHE A 13 38.07 -22.62 11.56
N THR A 14 39.37 -22.80 11.45
CA THR A 14 40.39 -21.80 11.78
C THR A 14 40.65 -20.93 10.57
N LEU A 15 40.44 -19.61 10.69
CA LEU A 15 40.89 -18.62 9.71
C LEU A 15 42.09 -17.85 10.28
N PRO A 16 43.16 -17.59 9.51
CA PRO A 16 44.27 -16.77 9.96
C PRO A 16 43.96 -15.28 9.74
N PHE A 17 43.95 -14.51 10.83
CA PHE A 17 44.02 -13.05 10.80
C PHE A 17 45.43 -12.62 10.40
N LYS A 18 45.56 -11.84 9.31
CA LYS A 18 46.72 -10.98 9.05
C LYS A 18 46.33 -9.53 9.29
N LEU A 19 47.01 -8.92 10.26
CA LEU A 19 47.01 -7.49 10.51
C LEU A 19 47.62 -6.73 9.31
N ALA A 20 46.98 -5.63 8.91
CA ALA A 20 47.67 -4.49 8.33
C ALA A 20 47.05 -3.22 8.93
N CYS A 21 47.87 -2.58 9.75
CA CYS A 21 47.64 -1.30 10.40
C CYS A 21 48.20 -0.21 9.48
N PHE A 22 47.44 0.85 9.17
CA PHE A 22 48.01 2.17 8.88
C PHE A 22 47.01 3.25 9.30
N SER A 23 47.50 4.16 10.13
CA SER A 23 46.77 5.29 10.68
C SER A 23 47.03 6.57 9.89
N THR A 24 46.17 7.56 10.18
CA THR A 24 46.40 9.01 10.26
C THR A 24 46.45 9.89 8.99
N CYS A 25 45.45 10.78 8.95
CA CYS A 25 45.49 12.25 8.75
C CYS A 25 46.40 12.88 7.68
N SER A 26 45.81 13.74 6.81
CA SER A 26 45.90 15.20 6.97
C SER A 26 45.09 15.99 5.92
N PHE A 27 44.60 17.14 6.37
CA PHE A 27 44.01 18.27 5.64
C PHE A 27 44.94 18.81 4.53
N SER A 28 44.36 19.35 3.45
CA SER A 28 44.81 20.65 2.94
C SER A 28 43.74 21.37 2.12
N PHE A 29 43.71 22.68 2.34
CA PHE A 29 42.90 23.72 1.72
C PHE A 29 43.22 23.89 0.22
N TYR A 30 42.22 24.28 -0.58
CA TYR A 30 42.44 25.31 -1.60
C TYR A 30 41.21 26.23 -1.70
N LYS A 31 41.49 27.53 -1.63
CA LYS A 31 40.56 28.65 -1.56
C LYS A 31 40.66 29.44 -2.88
N HIS A 32 39.50 29.91 -3.33
CA HIS A 32 39.23 31.07 -4.21
C HIS A 32 39.79 31.14 -5.64
N HIS A 33 38.86 31.32 -6.59
CA HIS A 33 38.62 32.66 -7.14
C HIS A 33 37.14 32.82 -7.54
N LEU A 34 36.45 33.75 -6.86
CA LEU A 34 35.24 34.42 -7.33
C LEU A 34 35.68 35.62 -8.17
N ALA A 35 35.02 35.85 -9.31
CA ALA A 35 34.97 37.14 -9.95
C ALA A 35 33.48 37.52 -10.07
N LEU A 36 33.09 38.56 -9.35
CA LEU A 36 31.80 39.22 -9.45
C LEU A 36 32.02 40.65 -9.95
N SER A 37 31.21 41.00 -10.97
CA SER A 37 30.51 42.26 -11.20
C SER A 37 31.25 43.60 -11.20
N HIS A 38 30.94 44.41 -12.22
CA HIS A 38 30.43 45.78 -12.08
C HIS A 38 29.83 46.19 -13.44
N SER A 39 28.50 46.38 -13.54
CA SER A 39 27.77 47.68 -13.48
C SER A 39 27.89 48.47 -14.82
N VAL A 40 26.89 49.13 -15.43
CA VAL A 40 25.64 49.75 -14.99
C VAL A 40 24.99 50.48 -16.22
N LEU A 41 23.72 50.91 -16.08
CA LEU A 41 22.98 51.95 -16.84
C LEU A 41 22.20 51.61 -18.15
N SER A 42 20.90 51.86 -18.08
CA SER A 42 19.94 52.22 -19.15
C SER A 42 20.13 53.72 -19.57
N PRO A 43 19.32 54.41 -20.40
CA PRO A 43 18.09 54.05 -21.17
C PRO A 43 17.97 54.67 -22.60
N GLN A 44 16.84 54.35 -23.26
CA GLN A 44 16.06 55.19 -24.21
C GLN A 44 16.42 55.37 -25.71
N LYS A 45 15.37 55.14 -26.53
CA LYS A 45 14.84 55.93 -27.68
C LYS A 45 15.01 55.43 -29.14
N THR A 46 13.81 55.28 -29.75
CA THR A 46 13.32 55.80 -31.05
C THR A 46 13.43 55.00 -32.37
N LEU A 47 12.22 54.79 -32.92
CA LEU A 47 11.71 55.02 -34.30
C LEU A 47 11.87 53.99 -35.44
N GLY A 48 10.75 53.81 -36.16
CA GLY A 48 10.67 53.41 -37.59
C GLY A 48 9.87 52.12 -37.84
N SER A 49 8.53 52.08 -37.83
CA SER A 49 7.57 52.38 -38.91
C SER A 49 7.84 51.71 -40.28
N TYR A 50 6.99 50.74 -40.66
CA TYR A 50 6.32 50.52 -41.97
C TYR A 50 5.32 49.35 -41.73
N ILE A 51 3.98 49.55 -41.65
CA ILE A 51 2.97 49.69 -42.74
C ILE A 51 2.97 48.44 -43.64
N SER A 52 1.90 47.68 -43.90
CA SER A 52 0.45 47.79 -43.61
C SER A 52 -0.26 46.46 -43.90
N SER A 53 -1.37 46.27 -43.18
CA SER A 53 -2.53 45.39 -43.39
C SER A 53 -3.42 45.86 -44.60
N PRO A 54 -4.75 45.65 -44.64
CA PRO A 54 -5.59 44.45 -44.90
C PRO A 54 -6.65 44.69 -46.02
N SER A 55 -7.51 43.70 -46.37
CA SER A 55 -8.96 43.84 -46.75
C SER A 55 -9.45 42.60 -47.54
N VAL A 56 -10.54 41.88 -47.23
CA VAL A 56 -12.01 42.14 -47.29
C VAL A 56 -12.63 42.10 -48.72
N TYR A 57 -13.86 41.53 -48.79
CA TYR A 57 -14.86 41.37 -49.89
C TYR A 57 -14.73 40.15 -50.82
N ALA A 58 -15.77 39.57 -51.42
CA ALA A 58 -17.20 39.28 -51.15
C ALA A 58 -17.75 38.52 -52.39
N ASN A 59 -18.88 37.79 -52.23
CA ASN A 59 -19.90 37.39 -53.25
C ASN A 59 -19.50 36.30 -54.31
N PHE A 60 -20.35 35.41 -54.87
CA PHE A 60 -21.82 35.22 -54.99
C PHE A 60 -22.16 33.81 -55.61
N TYR A 61 -23.37 33.27 -55.34
CA TYR A 61 -24.19 32.24 -56.09
C TYR A 61 -23.65 30.79 -56.26
N THR A 62 -24.42 29.67 -56.21
CA THR A 62 -25.82 29.37 -56.58
C THR A 62 -26.36 28.08 -55.90
N SER A 63 -27.69 27.97 -55.87
CA SER A 63 -28.65 27.01 -55.29
C SER A 63 -28.56 25.52 -55.67
N PHE A 64 -29.09 24.63 -54.80
CA PHE A 64 -30.16 23.67 -55.18
C PHE A 64 -30.97 23.18 -53.96
N HIS A 65 -32.29 23.09 -54.16
CA HIS A 65 -33.37 22.70 -53.23
C HIS A 65 -33.53 21.18 -53.08
N ILE A 66 -34.18 20.76 -51.96
CA ILE A 66 -35.37 19.87 -51.82
C ILE A 66 -35.50 19.54 -50.31
N LEU A 67 -36.46 20.13 -49.59
CA LEU A 67 -37.75 19.55 -49.11
C LEU A 67 -37.56 18.32 -48.20
N ALA A 68 -38.12 18.20 -46.99
CA ALA A 68 -39.42 18.67 -46.52
C ALA A 68 -39.56 18.58 -44.97
N THR A 69 -40.40 19.49 -44.43
CA THR A 69 -41.45 19.31 -43.38
C THR A 69 -41.04 18.82 -41.97
N SER A 70 -41.04 19.71 -40.96
CA SER A 70 -42.18 20.04 -40.03
C SER A 70 -42.46 18.92 -39.01
N SER A 71 -42.72 19.12 -37.73
CA SER A 71 -42.91 20.30 -36.89
C SER A 71 -43.19 19.77 -35.46
N THR A 72 -42.64 20.46 -34.46
CA THR A 72 -43.21 20.72 -33.11
C THR A 72 -43.78 19.57 -32.26
N SER A 73 -43.08 19.33 -31.14
CA SER A 73 -43.55 19.42 -29.73
C SER A 73 -44.85 18.72 -29.32
N PHE A 74 -44.79 17.81 -28.34
CA PHE A 74 -45.51 17.90 -27.04
C PHE A 74 -45.09 16.77 -26.07
N ILE A 75 -45.49 16.98 -24.82
CA ILE A 75 -45.02 16.46 -23.51
C ILE A 75 -45.65 15.09 -23.15
N PHE A 76 -45.08 14.43 -22.13
CA PHE A 76 -45.59 13.34 -21.24
C PHE A 76 -45.20 11.88 -21.58
N SER A 77 -44.48 11.22 -20.66
CA SER A 77 -45.08 10.30 -19.67
C SER A 77 -44.03 9.43 -18.97
N GLN A 78 -44.24 9.22 -17.67
CA GLN A 78 -43.59 8.23 -16.81
C GLN A 78 -43.80 6.78 -17.29
N SER A 79 -42.86 5.92 -16.85
CA SER A 79 -43.00 4.49 -16.54
C SER A 79 -43.09 3.50 -17.70
N PHE A 80 -42.00 2.74 -17.92
CA PHE A 80 -42.09 1.30 -18.21
C PHE A 80 -40.73 0.59 -18.03
N CYS A 81 -40.34 0.29 -16.79
CA CYS A 81 -39.29 -0.71 -16.52
C CYS A 81 -39.92 -2.11 -16.57
N LYS A 82 -39.71 -2.84 -17.67
CA LYS A 82 -39.98 -4.29 -17.73
C LYS A 82 -38.92 -5.05 -16.95
N LYS A 83 -39.34 -5.62 -15.82
CA LYS A 83 -38.67 -6.73 -15.14
C LYS A 83 -38.61 -7.92 -16.10
N LEU A 84 -37.40 -8.39 -16.41
CA LEU A 84 -37.17 -9.74 -16.94
C LEU A 84 -36.64 -10.60 -15.80
N PHE A 85 -37.46 -11.59 -15.42
CA PHE A 85 -37.18 -12.63 -14.45
C PHE A 85 -36.17 -13.63 -15.04
N PHE A 86 -35.12 -13.97 -14.27
CA PHE A 86 -34.32 -15.17 -14.45
C PHE A 86 -34.54 -16.11 -13.24
N PRO A 87 -34.53 -17.44 -13.43
CA PRO A 87 -34.88 -18.40 -12.38
C PRO A 87 -33.72 -18.68 -11.43
N THR A 88 -34.04 -18.80 -10.14
CA THR A 88 -33.17 -19.27 -9.05
C THR A 88 -32.96 -20.79 -9.09
N PRO A 89 -31.77 -21.32 -8.73
CA PRO A 89 -31.63 -22.67 -8.24
C PRO A 89 -31.56 -22.73 -6.70
N LEU A 90 -31.76 -23.95 -6.20
CA LEU A 90 -32.22 -24.36 -4.88
C LEU A 90 -31.41 -23.87 -3.68
N SER A 91 -32.19 -23.64 -2.62
CA SER A 91 -31.84 -23.39 -1.23
C SER A 91 -30.97 -24.45 -0.56
N TYR A 92 -29.89 -24.01 0.10
CA TYR A 92 -29.37 -24.64 1.31
C TYR A 92 -29.69 -23.70 2.49
N SER A 93 -30.46 -24.22 3.45
CA SER A 93 -30.88 -23.55 4.67
C SER A 93 -29.72 -23.51 5.68
N LEU A 94 -29.20 -22.32 5.98
CA LEU A 94 -28.48 -22.02 7.21
C LEU A 94 -29.08 -20.74 7.79
N SER A 95 -29.80 -20.92 8.90
CA SER A 95 -30.42 -19.86 9.68
C SER A 95 -29.35 -18.99 10.36
N GLN A 96 -29.03 -17.85 9.76
CA GLN A 96 -28.49 -16.71 10.47
C GLN A 96 -29.22 -15.47 9.97
N SER A 97 -29.97 -14.83 10.87
CA SER A 97 -30.68 -13.59 10.63
C SER A 97 -29.69 -12.50 10.21
N PRO A 98 -29.88 -11.81 9.07
CA PRO A 98 -29.08 -10.65 8.74
C PRO A 98 -29.52 -9.51 9.65
N SER A 99 -28.65 -9.11 10.58
CA SER A 99 -28.80 -7.83 11.25
C SER A 99 -28.74 -6.75 10.17
N LEU A 100 -29.88 -6.07 9.96
CA LEU A 100 -29.94 -4.80 9.25
C LEU A 100 -28.91 -3.85 9.89
N PHE A 101 -27.77 -3.63 9.23
CA PHE A 101 -26.93 -2.47 9.52
C PHE A 101 -27.72 -1.24 9.09
N GLN A 102 -28.55 -0.71 9.99
CA GLN A 102 -29.02 0.66 9.90
C GLN A 102 -27.80 1.56 10.08
N SER A 103 -27.25 2.10 8.98
CA SER A 103 -26.30 3.20 9.05
C SER A 103 -27.04 4.45 9.53
N SER A 104 -27.20 4.57 10.84
CA SER A 104 -27.53 5.86 11.45
C SER A 104 -26.29 6.74 11.31
N HIS A 105 -26.20 7.48 10.20
CA HIS A 105 -25.12 8.43 10.02
C HIS A 105 -25.24 9.51 11.11
N SER A 106 -24.23 9.56 11.96
CA SER A 106 -24.14 10.50 13.08
C SER A 106 -23.60 11.83 12.55
N CYS A 107 -24.32 12.93 12.77
CA CYS A 107 -23.85 14.29 12.49
C CYS A 107 -22.95 14.85 13.62
N LYS A 108 -22.44 13.99 14.50
CA LYS A 108 -21.54 14.41 15.59
C LYS A 108 -20.14 14.71 15.03
N PRO A 109 -19.49 15.80 15.47
CA PRO A 109 -18.07 16.01 15.20
C PRO A 109 -17.25 14.82 15.67
N MET A 110 -16.27 14.40 14.87
CA MET A 110 -15.30 13.37 15.28
C MET A 110 -13.96 14.02 15.61
N ASP A 111 -13.27 13.51 16.61
CA ASP A 111 -11.88 13.87 16.87
C ASP A 111 -10.91 13.09 15.94
N LEU A 112 -9.63 13.46 16.01
CA LEU A 112 -8.61 12.83 15.17
C LEU A 112 -8.48 11.32 15.49
N SER A 113 -8.53 10.92 16.75
CA SER A 113 -8.42 9.50 17.15
C SER A 113 -9.53 8.63 16.58
N GLU A 114 -10.77 9.12 16.60
CA GLU A 114 -11.92 8.39 16.02
C GLU A 114 -11.78 8.25 14.50
N VAL A 115 -11.28 9.27 13.81
CA VAL A 115 -11.02 9.20 12.35
C VAL A 115 -9.87 8.24 12.04
N LEU A 116 -8.80 8.26 12.85
CA LEU A 116 -7.68 7.33 12.71
C LEU A 116 -8.10 5.89 12.92
N GLU A 117 -8.95 5.59 13.90
CA GLU A 117 -9.49 4.25 14.13
C GLU A 117 -10.24 3.74 12.88
N VAL A 118 -11.02 4.60 12.21
CA VAL A 118 -11.70 4.23 10.96
C VAL A 118 -10.69 3.93 9.84
N LEU A 119 -9.63 4.72 9.72
CA LEU A 119 -8.57 4.51 8.72
C LEU A 119 -7.80 3.22 8.97
N GLU A 120 -7.43 2.95 10.23
CA GLU A 120 -6.71 1.73 10.62
C GLU A 120 -7.58 0.47 10.52
N ASN A 121 -8.90 0.58 10.70
CA ASN A 121 -9.83 -0.52 10.43
C ASN A 121 -9.95 -0.83 8.92
N LEU A 122 -9.75 0.16 8.04
CA LEU A 122 -9.73 -0.03 6.59
C LEU A 122 -8.40 -0.64 6.11
N ALA A 123 -7.29 -0.19 6.70
CA ALA A 123 -5.94 -0.65 6.40
C ALA A 123 -5.13 -0.84 7.69
N PRO A 124 -5.22 -2.01 8.35
CA PRO A 124 -4.50 -2.26 9.59
C PRO A 124 -3.00 -2.10 9.43
N LEU A 125 -2.40 -1.19 10.21
CA LEU A 125 -0.97 -0.86 10.12
C LEU A 125 -0.02 -2.07 10.25
N PRO A 126 -0.29 -3.12 11.05
CA PRO A 126 0.56 -4.31 11.10
C PRO A 126 0.66 -5.11 9.79
N LEU A 127 -0.18 -4.80 8.80
CA LEU A 127 -0.11 -5.38 7.46
C LEU A 127 0.85 -4.64 6.52
N ALA A 128 1.36 -3.47 6.92
CA ALA A 128 2.38 -2.78 6.16
C ALA A 128 3.68 -3.58 6.13
N GLU A 129 4.48 -3.32 5.09
CA GLU A 129 5.81 -3.91 4.99
C GLU A 129 6.71 -3.42 6.14
N PRO A 130 7.64 -4.26 6.65
CA PRO A 130 8.47 -3.90 7.81
C PRO A 130 9.37 -2.67 7.60
N TRP A 131 9.66 -2.31 6.35
CA TRP A 131 10.48 -1.15 5.99
C TRP A 131 9.67 0.14 5.88
N ASP A 132 8.34 0.05 5.91
CA ASP A 132 7.45 1.16 5.61
C ASP A 132 7.24 2.09 6.81
N ASN A 133 6.74 3.29 6.54
CA ASN A 133 6.37 4.27 7.56
C ASN A 133 4.91 4.70 7.38
N VAL A 134 4.00 3.93 7.97
CA VAL A 134 2.54 4.10 7.90
C VAL A 134 1.96 4.67 9.19
N GLY A 135 0.69 5.10 9.14
CA GLY A 135 -0.03 5.64 10.28
C GLY A 135 -0.01 7.17 10.34
N LEU A 136 -0.21 7.73 11.53
CA LEU A 136 -0.13 9.16 11.78
C LEU A 136 1.33 9.62 11.77
N LEU A 137 1.70 10.42 10.76
CA LEU A 137 3.06 10.91 10.53
C LEU A 137 3.30 12.30 11.12
N VAL A 138 2.28 13.15 11.11
CA VAL A 138 2.30 14.47 11.73
C VAL A 138 1.00 14.66 12.49
N GLU A 139 1.12 14.89 13.79
CA GLU A 139 -0.01 15.22 14.66
C GLU A 139 -0.11 16.75 14.83
N PRO A 140 -1.32 17.34 14.78
CA PRO A 140 -1.50 18.77 15.01
C PRO A 140 -1.16 19.15 16.46
N SER A 141 -0.59 20.34 16.65
CA SER A 141 -0.15 20.81 17.98
C SER A 141 -1.30 21.08 18.97
N LYS A 142 -2.53 21.19 18.48
CA LYS A 142 -3.73 21.37 19.28
C LYS A 142 -4.76 20.34 18.86
N VAL A 143 -5.46 19.77 19.83
CA VAL A 143 -6.59 18.89 19.57
C VAL A 143 -7.76 19.73 19.04
N HIS A 144 -8.32 19.32 17.91
CA HIS A 144 -9.55 19.86 17.35
C HIS A 144 -10.32 18.77 16.61
N PRO A 145 -11.65 18.91 16.46
CA PRO A 145 -12.43 18.02 15.62
C PRO A 145 -11.97 18.08 14.16
N VAL A 146 -12.03 16.95 13.48
CA VAL A 146 -11.78 16.84 12.04
C VAL A 146 -13.06 17.21 11.30
N LYS A 147 -13.00 18.18 10.39
CA LYS A 147 -14.11 18.60 9.53
C LYS A 147 -13.80 18.43 8.05
N THR A 148 -12.54 18.52 7.67
CA THR A 148 -12.11 18.39 6.28
C THR A 148 -10.95 17.41 6.16
N VAL A 149 -11.13 16.41 5.31
CA VAL A 149 -10.11 15.40 4.96
C VAL A 149 -9.74 15.56 3.49
N LEU A 150 -8.46 15.70 3.18
CA LEU A 150 -7.93 15.73 1.81
C LEU A 150 -7.20 14.42 1.50
N LEU A 151 -7.64 13.69 0.47
CA LEU A 151 -6.96 12.51 -0.05
C LEU A 151 -6.03 12.91 -1.20
N THR A 152 -4.82 12.37 -1.21
CA THR A 152 -3.80 12.57 -2.25
C THR A 152 -2.92 11.35 -2.38
N ASN A 153 -2.35 11.09 -3.57
CA ASN A 153 -1.35 10.04 -3.74
C ASN A 153 -0.03 10.53 -3.15
N ASP A 154 0.40 11.70 -3.60
CA ASP A 154 1.63 12.36 -3.23
C ASP A 154 1.37 13.73 -2.58
N LEU A 155 1.78 13.93 -1.33
CA LEU A 155 1.74 15.25 -0.70
C LEU A 155 2.89 16.12 -1.21
N THR A 156 2.63 16.88 -2.28
CA THR A 156 3.57 17.86 -2.86
C THR A 156 3.28 19.27 -2.37
N VAL A 157 4.15 20.24 -2.69
CA VAL A 157 3.94 21.66 -2.33
C VAL A 157 2.60 22.20 -2.87
N PRO A 158 2.23 22.00 -4.15
CA PRO A 158 0.92 22.41 -4.64
C PRO A 158 -0.28 21.78 -3.90
N VAL A 159 -0.17 20.52 -3.47
CA VAL A 159 -1.23 19.84 -2.70
C VAL A 159 -1.33 20.43 -1.30
N MET A 160 -0.20 20.76 -0.68
CA MET A 160 -0.19 21.45 0.61
C MET A 160 -0.80 22.85 0.53
N ASP A 161 -0.50 23.60 -0.54
CA ASP A 161 -1.12 24.91 -0.78
C ASP A 161 -2.65 24.79 -0.93
N GLU A 162 -3.13 23.73 -1.61
CA GLU A 162 -4.56 23.40 -1.70
C GLU A 162 -5.16 23.05 -0.33
N ALA A 163 -4.47 22.23 0.47
CA ALA A 163 -4.93 21.84 1.81
C ALA A 163 -5.07 23.03 2.75
N GLU A 164 -4.08 23.94 2.78
CA GLU A 164 -4.13 25.16 3.57
C GLU A 164 -5.25 26.10 3.10
N ALA A 165 -5.42 26.27 1.77
CA ALA A 165 -6.44 27.13 1.21
C ALA A 165 -7.88 26.70 1.57
N MET A 166 -8.10 25.40 1.79
CA MET A 166 -9.41 24.87 2.20
C MET A 166 -9.57 24.68 3.71
N ASN A 167 -8.59 25.08 4.52
CA ASN A 167 -8.55 24.80 5.96
C ASN A 167 -8.75 23.31 6.25
N CYS A 168 -7.98 22.45 5.56
CA CYS A 168 -7.97 21.01 5.78
C CYS A 168 -7.57 20.70 7.23
N ASP A 169 -8.16 19.69 7.86
CA ASP A 169 -7.75 19.24 9.20
C ASP A 169 -6.87 17.98 9.14
N LEU A 170 -7.06 17.15 8.11
CA LEU A 170 -6.32 15.89 7.92
C LEU A 170 -6.02 15.65 6.44
N ILE A 171 -4.74 15.47 6.12
CA ILE A 171 -4.29 14.96 4.83
C ILE A 171 -4.04 13.46 4.95
N VAL A 172 -4.73 12.66 4.14
CA VAL A 172 -4.43 11.25 3.91
C VAL A 172 -3.62 11.16 2.62
N SER A 173 -2.30 11.03 2.76
CA SER A 173 -1.37 10.85 1.65
C SER A 173 -1.09 9.36 1.47
N TYR A 174 -1.35 8.80 0.28
CA TYR A 174 -1.07 7.38 0.03
C TYR A 174 0.42 7.06 0.23
N HIS A 175 1.30 7.86 -0.38
CA HIS A 175 2.73 7.81 -0.12
C HIS A 175 3.09 8.61 1.13
N PRO A 176 3.92 8.06 2.03
CA PRO A 176 4.34 8.76 3.24
C PRO A 176 5.33 9.89 2.90
N PRO A 177 4.98 11.17 3.10
CA PRO A 177 5.92 12.27 2.85
C PRO A 177 7.15 12.16 3.77
N LEU A 178 6.97 11.68 5.00
CA LEU A 178 8.03 11.39 5.96
C LEU A 178 8.50 9.94 5.89
N PHE A 179 8.88 9.44 4.71
CA PHE A 179 9.23 8.02 4.50
C PHE A 179 10.45 7.52 5.30
N ARG A 180 11.48 8.37 5.49
CA ARG A 180 12.68 8.02 6.27
C ARG A 180 12.68 8.75 7.61
N PRO A 181 13.17 8.12 8.70
CA PRO A 181 13.30 8.79 9.99
C PRO A 181 14.10 10.10 9.89
N ILE A 182 13.49 11.20 10.34
CA ILE A 182 14.13 12.52 10.39
C ILE A 182 14.75 12.74 11.76
N LYS A 183 16.06 13.00 11.81
CA LYS A 183 16.78 13.25 13.08
C LYS A 183 16.65 14.69 13.57
N ARG A 184 16.25 15.61 12.69
CA ARG A 184 16.06 17.04 12.95
C ARG A 184 14.89 17.51 12.08
N LEU A 185 14.06 18.42 12.61
CA LEU A 185 12.97 19.05 11.88
C LEU A 185 13.33 20.52 11.60
N VAL A 186 13.83 20.80 10.40
CA VAL A 186 14.31 22.10 9.94
C VAL A 186 13.89 22.33 8.49
N GLN A 187 13.84 23.58 8.02
CA GLN A 187 13.33 23.92 6.68
C GLN A 187 14.32 23.64 5.52
N ARG A 188 15.20 22.63 5.67
CA ARG A 188 16.29 22.37 4.70
C ARG A 188 15.80 21.72 3.41
N ASP A 189 14.81 20.84 3.50
CA ASP A 189 14.23 20.17 2.35
C ASP A 189 12.71 20.29 2.35
N TRP A 190 12.13 20.08 1.17
CA TRP A 190 10.71 20.30 0.94
C TRP A 190 9.81 19.38 1.79
N LYS A 191 10.22 18.14 2.10
CA LYS A 191 9.43 17.21 2.93
C LYS A 191 9.36 17.67 4.38
N GLN A 192 10.48 18.13 4.94
CA GLN A 192 10.48 18.74 6.27
C GLN A 192 9.71 20.08 6.29
N GLN A 193 9.81 20.88 5.22
CA GLN A 193 9.00 22.10 5.09
C GLN A 193 7.51 21.79 5.12
N LEU A 194 7.04 20.74 4.43
CA LEU A 194 5.65 20.29 4.48
C LEU A 194 5.21 19.89 5.88
N ALA A 195 6.03 19.13 6.62
CA ALA A 195 5.72 18.76 7.99
C ALA A 195 5.64 19.99 8.94
N ILE A 196 6.58 20.94 8.80
CA ILE A 196 6.56 22.19 9.59
C ILE A 196 5.32 23.01 9.26
N ARG A 197 4.96 23.12 7.98
CA ARG A 197 3.73 23.80 7.55
C ARG A 197 2.49 23.13 8.13
N ALA A 198 2.41 21.81 8.09
CA ALA A 198 1.30 21.03 8.65
C ALA A 198 1.15 21.27 10.16
N VAL A 199 2.24 21.19 10.93
CA VAL A 199 2.22 21.51 12.37
C VAL A 199 1.74 22.95 12.63
N LYS A 200 2.25 23.92 11.85
CA LYS A 200 1.87 25.34 11.99
C LYS A 200 0.41 25.59 11.66
N ALA A 201 -0.11 24.91 10.64
CA ALA A 201 -1.49 25.04 10.18
C ALA A 201 -2.49 24.21 10.99
N GLY A 202 -2.02 23.30 11.87
CA GLY A 202 -2.89 22.38 12.59
C GLY A 202 -3.43 21.26 11.70
N ILE A 203 -2.65 20.81 10.72
CA ILE A 203 -3.06 19.76 9.77
C ILE A 203 -2.39 18.45 10.17
N ALA A 204 -3.19 17.42 10.40
CA ALA A 204 -2.69 16.05 10.56
C ALA A 204 -2.23 15.48 9.21
N ILE A 205 -1.19 14.63 9.22
CA ILE A 205 -0.78 13.86 8.04
C ILE A 205 -0.80 12.38 8.39
N TYR A 206 -1.56 11.59 7.64
CA TYR A 206 -1.66 10.14 7.78
C TYR A 206 -1.30 9.44 6.45
N SER A 207 -0.69 8.26 6.54
CA SER A 207 -0.33 7.45 5.37
C SER A 207 -0.64 5.96 5.55
N PRO A 208 -1.51 5.34 4.74
CA PRO A 208 -1.79 3.92 4.82
C PRO A 208 -0.85 3.06 3.96
N HIS A 209 -0.30 3.62 2.86
CA HIS A 209 0.69 3.02 1.95
C HIS A 209 0.58 1.49 1.78
N THR A 210 1.61 0.72 2.13
CA THR A 210 1.64 -0.74 1.88
C THR A 210 0.62 -1.53 2.69
N ALA A 211 0.08 -0.99 3.79
CA ALA A 211 -1.06 -1.62 4.46
C ALA A 211 -2.30 -1.63 3.55
N LEU A 212 -2.51 -0.56 2.78
CA LEU A 212 -3.62 -0.46 1.82
C LEU A 212 -3.39 -1.32 0.58
N ASP A 213 -2.14 -1.58 0.21
CA ASP A 213 -1.78 -2.52 -0.86
C ASP A 213 -2.05 -3.96 -0.46
N CYS A 214 -1.84 -4.25 0.82
CA CYS A 214 -1.95 -5.58 1.38
C CYS A 214 -3.41 -6.05 1.54
N VAL A 215 -4.32 -5.18 2.00
CA VAL A 215 -5.69 -5.58 2.37
C VAL A 215 -6.52 -6.11 1.20
N ARG A 216 -7.49 -6.99 1.52
CA ARG A 216 -8.55 -7.39 0.59
C ARG A 216 -9.37 -6.18 0.17
N GLY A 217 -9.62 -6.06 -1.13
CA GLY A 217 -10.26 -4.90 -1.72
C GLY A 217 -9.36 -3.66 -1.73
N GLY A 218 -8.06 -3.81 -1.51
CA GLY A 218 -7.08 -2.73 -1.55
C GLY A 218 -6.70 -2.30 -2.97
N VAL A 219 -5.58 -1.58 -3.10
CA VAL A 219 -5.11 -1.02 -4.38
C VAL A 219 -4.88 -2.12 -5.42
N ASN A 220 -4.26 -3.23 -5.04
CA ASN A 220 -3.96 -4.33 -5.96
C ASN A 220 -5.22 -5.08 -6.45
N ASP A 221 -6.26 -5.18 -5.61
CA ASP A 221 -7.55 -5.76 -6.01
C ASP A 221 -8.30 -4.85 -6.98
N TRP A 222 -8.22 -3.53 -6.77
CA TRP A 222 -8.77 -2.55 -7.70
C TRP A 222 -8.06 -2.60 -9.05
N LEU A 223 -6.73 -2.55 -9.05
CA LEU A 223 -5.90 -2.56 -10.26
C LEU A 223 -6.15 -3.80 -11.12
N ILE A 224 -6.17 -5.00 -10.50
CA ILE A 224 -6.40 -6.24 -11.26
C ILE A 224 -7.83 -6.33 -11.80
N GLY A 225 -8.81 -5.76 -11.08
CA GLY A 225 -10.19 -5.66 -11.52
C GLY A 225 -10.36 -4.85 -12.81
N GLY A 226 -9.42 -3.94 -13.10
CA GLY A 226 -9.38 -3.19 -14.36
C GLY A 226 -9.17 -4.06 -15.60
N VAL A 227 -8.69 -5.30 -15.46
CA VAL A 227 -8.44 -6.20 -16.59
C VAL A 227 -9.66 -7.05 -16.95
N GLY A 228 -10.46 -7.46 -15.96
CA GLY A 228 -11.62 -8.32 -16.15
C GLY A 228 -11.91 -9.21 -14.94
N SER A 229 -13.03 -9.95 -15.02
CA SER A 229 -13.43 -10.91 -14.01
C SER A 229 -12.57 -12.17 -14.03
N GLY A 230 -12.38 -12.77 -12.85
CA GLY A 230 -11.58 -13.97 -12.70
C GLY A 230 -11.44 -14.40 -11.23
N SER A 231 -10.76 -15.52 -11.04
CA SER A 231 -10.37 -16.01 -9.71
C SER A 231 -9.07 -15.35 -9.26
N VAL A 232 -9.14 -14.55 -8.19
CA VAL A 232 -8.03 -13.74 -7.68
C VAL A 232 -7.38 -14.34 -6.43
N SER A 233 -6.06 -14.42 -6.42
CA SER A 233 -5.23 -14.82 -5.28
C SER A 233 -4.13 -13.80 -4.97
N VAL A 234 -3.62 -13.78 -3.74
CA VAL A 234 -2.46 -12.95 -3.35
C VAL A 234 -1.14 -13.54 -3.88
N LEU A 235 -0.15 -12.71 -4.17
CA LEU A 235 1.18 -13.16 -4.61
C LEU A 235 2.11 -13.41 -3.42
N SER A 236 2.25 -12.42 -2.54
CA SER A 236 3.01 -12.52 -1.29
C SER A 236 2.06 -12.50 -0.11
N GLN A 237 1.81 -13.67 0.48
CA GLN A 237 0.80 -13.86 1.52
C GLN A 237 1.20 -13.15 2.83
N ALA A 238 0.36 -12.24 3.32
CA ALA A 238 0.54 -11.64 4.63
C ALA A 238 0.19 -12.64 5.74
N ALA A 239 0.79 -12.47 6.91
CA ALA A 239 0.58 -13.33 8.06
C ALA A 239 0.21 -12.50 9.29
N SER A 240 -0.49 -13.13 10.24
CA SER A 240 -0.98 -12.48 11.44
C SER A 240 0.17 -11.88 12.27
N SER A 241 -0.07 -10.70 12.83
CA SER A 241 0.81 -10.12 13.83
C SER A 241 0.46 -10.69 15.19
N THR A 242 1.16 -11.75 15.61
CA THR A 242 1.14 -12.20 17.00
C THR A 242 2.44 -11.79 17.68
N PRO A 243 2.39 -11.18 18.89
CA PRO A 243 3.59 -10.93 19.68
C PRO A 243 4.22 -12.24 20.17
N LEU A 244 3.43 -13.31 20.27
CA LEU A 244 3.85 -14.63 20.71
C LEU A 244 4.53 -15.37 19.56
N THR A 245 5.83 -15.67 19.72
CA THR A 245 6.68 -16.23 18.65
C THR A 245 7.29 -17.58 18.99
N HIS A 246 7.24 -18.01 20.25
CA HIS A 246 7.84 -19.26 20.72
C HIS A 246 6.88 -20.06 21.58
N LYS A 247 6.98 -21.39 21.47
CA LYS A 247 6.34 -22.36 22.34
C LYS A 247 7.44 -23.18 23.04
N LEU A 248 7.44 -23.16 24.36
CA LEU A 248 8.32 -23.98 25.20
C LEU A 248 7.50 -25.15 25.73
N GLU A 249 7.99 -26.36 25.52
CA GLU A 249 7.41 -27.58 26.05
C GLU A 249 8.40 -28.22 27.02
N PHE A 250 7.97 -28.50 28.25
CA PHE A 250 8.81 -29.11 29.27
C PHE A 250 7.97 -29.90 30.27
N THR A 251 8.60 -30.78 31.03
CA THR A 251 7.96 -31.57 32.07
C THR A 251 8.34 -31.04 33.45
N VAL A 252 7.41 -31.14 34.39
CA VAL A 252 7.59 -30.86 35.82
C VAL A 252 7.11 -32.06 36.64
N ARG A 253 7.71 -32.28 37.81
CA ARG A 253 7.45 -33.46 38.65
C ARG A 253 6.12 -33.40 39.36
N ASN A 254 5.69 -32.20 39.75
CA ASN A 254 4.45 -32.00 40.48
C ASN A 254 3.95 -30.56 40.32
N HIS A 255 2.78 -30.29 40.90
CA HIS A 255 2.15 -28.98 40.84
C HIS A 255 2.91 -27.89 41.63
N GLU A 256 3.70 -28.27 42.63
CA GLU A 256 4.48 -27.31 43.43
C GLU A 256 5.68 -26.78 42.63
N GLU A 257 6.40 -27.66 41.93
CA GLU A 257 7.47 -27.28 41.00
C GLU A 257 6.95 -26.39 39.88
N LEU A 258 5.76 -26.69 39.35
CA LEU A 258 5.11 -25.82 38.36
C LEU A 258 4.88 -24.40 38.90
N LYS A 259 4.33 -24.29 40.12
CA LYS A 259 4.05 -22.98 40.74
C LYS A 259 5.33 -22.17 40.95
N MET A 260 6.41 -22.81 41.40
CA MET A 260 7.71 -22.14 41.57
C MET A 260 8.22 -21.58 40.24
N ILE A 261 8.27 -22.42 39.20
CA ILE A 261 8.72 -22.03 37.86
C ILE A 261 7.86 -20.88 37.31
N LEU A 262 6.54 -20.98 37.42
CA LEU A 262 5.64 -19.92 36.94
C LEU A 262 5.81 -18.62 37.72
N ALA A 263 6.03 -18.67 39.03
CA ALA A 263 6.28 -17.48 39.83
C ALA A 263 7.57 -16.76 39.39
N GLU A 264 8.66 -17.50 39.18
CA GLU A 264 9.93 -16.97 38.68
C GLU A 264 9.81 -16.38 37.27
N LEU A 265 9.06 -17.06 36.40
CA LEU A 265 8.79 -16.59 35.05
C LEU A 265 7.92 -15.32 35.05
N MET A 266 6.86 -15.26 35.85
CA MET A 266 5.96 -14.10 35.93
C MET A 266 6.65 -12.85 36.48
N ASP A 267 7.53 -12.99 37.48
CA ASP A 267 8.32 -11.88 38.04
C ASP A 267 9.24 -11.25 36.97
N THR A 268 9.63 -12.04 35.98
CA THR A 268 10.54 -11.62 34.92
C THR A 268 9.82 -11.13 33.65
N THR A 269 8.56 -11.55 33.41
CA THR A 269 7.97 -11.49 32.05
C THR A 269 6.51 -11.03 31.95
N GLY A 270 5.81 -10.82 33.07
CA GLY A 270 4.39 -10.41 33.06
C GLY A 270 3.42 -11.58 32.82
N LYS A 271 2.34 -11.36 32.07
CA LYS A 271 1.26 -12.34 31.85
C LYS A 271 1.70 -13.41 30.85
N LEU A 272 1.73 -14.67 31.29
CA LEU A 272 2.10 -15.83 30.48
C LEU A 272 0.90 -16.73 30.22
N GLU A 273 0.75 -17.18 28.98
CA GLU A 273 -0.23 -18.20 28.62
C GLU A 273 0.44 -19.57 28.62
N TYR A 274 -0.07 -20.47 29.46
CA TYR A 274 0.41 -21.84 29.53
C TYR A 274 -0.75 -22.84 29.63
N THR A 275 -0.49 -24.06 29.19
CA THR A 275 -1.39 -25.20 29.33
C THR A 275 -0.64 -26.36 29.97
N THR A 276 -1.37 -27.20 30.71
CA THR A 276 -0.78 -28.37 31.37
C THR A 276 -1.58 -29.62 31.05
N THR A 277 -0.89 -30.69 30.71
CA THR A 277 -1.49 -32.02 30.55
C THR A 277 -0.77 -33.01 31.48
N ARG A 278 -1.53 -33.92 32.09
CA ARG A 278 -0.95 -34.97 32.93
C ARG A 278 -0.19 -35.95 32.03
N SER A 279 1.06 -36.27 32.36
CA SER A 279 1.82 -37.28 31.61
C SER A 279 1.44 -38.69 32.08
N ASP A 280 1.86 -39.72 31.34
CA ASP A 280 1.60 -41.13 31.70
C ASP A 280 2.34 -41.58 32.99
N GLY A 281 3.14 -40.69 33.61
CA GLY A 281 3.77 -40.86 34.93
C GLY A 281 3.25 -39.87 35.98
N ASP A 282 4.00 -39.66 37.06
CA ASP A 282 3.62 -38.74 38.16
C ASP A 282 3.79 -37.24 37.83
N GLY A 283 4.18 -36.88 36.60
CA GLY A 283 4.51 -35.51 36.19
C GLY A 283 3.44 -34.78 35.36
N TYR A 284 3.73 -33.54 35.03
CA TYR A 284 2.92 -32.70 34.15
C TYR A 284 3.76 -32.23 32.96
N ASN A 285 3.19 -32.32 31.76
CA ASN A 285 3.71 -31.66 30.59
C ASN A 285 3.14 -30.24 30.54
N VAL A 286 4.03 -29.27 30.41
CA VAL A 286 3.72 -27.84 30.39
C VAL A 286 4.02 -27.33 28.99
N SER A 287 3.07 -26.62 28.41
CA SER A 287 3.28 -25.85 27.19
C SER A 287 3.09 -24.38 27.50
N LEU A 288 4.16 -23.61 27.37
CA LEU A 288 4.21 -22.17 27.58
C LEU A 288 4.38 -21.47 26.23
N ILE A 289 3.61 -20.42 25.98
CA ILE A 289 3.75 -19.59 24.77
C ILE A 289 4.28 -18.21 25.16
N CYS A 290 5.28 -17.71 24.44
CA CYS A 290 5.95 -16.46 24.76
C CYS A 290 6.46 -15.66 23.54
N PRO A 291 6.67 -14.33 23.69
CA PRO A 291 7.43 -13.53 22.74
C PRO A 291 8.94 -13.84 22.78
N ASP A 292 9.65 -13.51 21.70
CA ASP A 292 11.10 -13.68 21.57
C ASP A 292 11.88 -12.91 22.66
N SER A 293 11.39 -11.72 23.02
CA SER A 293 11.99 -10.86 24.03
C SER A 293 12.13 -11.51 25.42
N ILE A 294 11.33 -12.55 25.71
CA ILE A 294 11.39 -13.25 26.99
C ILE A 294 11.95 -14.68 26.88
N LEU A 295 12.27 -15.13 25.66
CA LEU A 295 12.73 -16.48 25.41
C LEU A 295 14.00 -16.80 26.23
N THR A 296 14.99 -15.91 26.20
CA THR A 296 16.26 -16.12 26.92
C THR A 296 16.06 -16.25 28.42
N ALA A 297 15.25 -15.36 29.01
CA ALA A 297 14.92 -15.42 30.44
C ALA A 297 14.18 -16.72 30.79
N ALA A 298 13.19 -17.10 29.98
CA ALA A 298 12.42 -18.32 30.20
C ALA A 298 13.29 -19.58 30.14
N VAL A 299 14.17 -19.67 29.14
CA VAL A 299 15.11 -20.80 29.01
C VAL A 299 16.10 -20.84 30.18
N GLN A 300 16.57 -19.69 30.66
CA GLN A 300 17.47 -19.60 31.80
C GLN A 300 16.80 -20.12 33.07
N THR A 301 15.57 -19.69 33.37
CA THR A 301 14.79 -20.18 34.52
C THR A 301 14.57 -21.68 34.42
N LEU A 302 14.06 -22.18 33.28
CA LEU A 302 13.79 -23.61 33.09
C LEU A 302 15.06 -24.48 33.19
N SER A 303 16.22 -23.94 32.83
CA SER A 303 17.51 -24.63 32.95
C SER A 303 17.99 -24.84 34.39
N GLN A 304 17.40 -24.14 35.37
CA GLN A 304 17.71 -24.30 36.80
C GLN A 304 16.97 -25.49 37.43
N HIS A 305 15.92 -25.99 36.77
CA HIS A 305 15.14 -27.13 37.23
C HIS A 305 15.48 -28.39 36.42
N ALA A 306 16.01 -29.43 37.08
CA ALA A 306 16.55 -30.62 36.42
C ALA A 306 15.55 -31.30 35.46
N THR A 307 14.31 -31.54 35.90
CA THR A 307 13.28 -32.21 35.08
C THR A 307 12.88 -31.39 33.87
N SER A 308 12.73 -30.07 34.03
CA SER A 308 12.38 -29.16 32.94
C SER A 308 13.52 -29.02 31.94
N LYS A 309 14.77 -28.93 32.42
CA LYS A 309 15.97 -28.87 31.58
C LYS A 309 16.13 -30.09 30.68
N GLU A 310 15.87 -31.28 31.20
CA GLU A 310 16.03 -32.55 30.46
C GLU A 310 14.94 -32.76 29.40
N SER A 311 13.79 -32.11 29.55
CA SER A 311 12.61 -32.28 28.69
C SER A 311 12.29 -31.04 27.84
N LEU A 312 13.08 -29.96 27.97
CA LEU A 312 12.81 -28.69 27.29
C LEU A 312 12.94 -28.81 25.77
N SER A 313 11.85 -28.54 25.08
CA SER A 313 11.76 -28.34 23.64
C SER A 313 11.31 -26.91 23.36
N ILE A 314 11.97 -26.25 22.40
CA ILE A 314 11.65 -24.89 21.97
C ILE A 314 11.23 -24.95 20.52
N LEU A 315 10.00 -24.49 20.25
CA LEU A 315 9.41 -24.45 18.92
C LEU A 315 9.16 -23.00 18.53
N GLN A 316 9.70 -22.57 17.39
CA GLN A 316 9.34 -21.28 16.81
C GLN A 316 7.96 -21.39 16.15
N LEU A 317 7.05 -20.50 16.54
CA LEU A 317 5.69 -20.44 16.00
C LEU A 317 5.69 -19.73 14.66
N THR A 318 5.02 -20.32 13.68
CA THR A 318 4.76 -19.69 12.40
C THR A 318 3.52 -18.79 12.51
N LYS A 319 3.61 -17.60 11.91
CA LYS A 319 2.47 -16.68 11.84
C LYS A 319 1.39 -17.28 10.93
N LEU A 320 0.13 -17.14 11.32
CA LEU A 320 -0.99 -17.68 10.55
C LEU A 320 -1.20 -16.83 9.29
N PRO A 321 -1.29 -17.42 8.08
CA PRO A 321 -1.64 -16.69 6.87
C PRO A 321 -2.99 -15.97 7.03
N LEU A 322 -3.08 -14.73 6.54
CA LEU A 322 -4.31 -13.93 6.55
C LEU A 322 -5.03 -14.02 5.20
N PRO A 323 -6.14 -14.76 5.08
CA PRO A 323 -6.74 -15.06 3.78
C PRO A 323 -7.13 -13.80 2.97
N GLY A 324 -6.51 -13.64 1.81
CA GLY A 324 -6.76 -12.51 0.90
C GLY A 324 -6.04 -11.21 1.29
N CYS A 325 -5.13 -11.26 2.27
CA CYS A 325 -4.20 -10.16 2.57
C CYS A 325 -2.80 -10.53 2.08
N GLY A 326 -2.11 -9.60 1.44
CA GLY A 326 -0.77 -9.80 0.91
C GLY A 326 -0.40 -8.82 -0.19
N GLN A 327 0.87 -8.76 -0.57
CA GLN A 327 1.31 -7.91 -1.68
C GLN A 327 0.95 -8.55 -3.02
N GLY A 328 0.56 -7.69 -3.96
CA GLY A 328 0.21 -8.05 -5.34
C GLY A 328 -0.97 -9.01 -5.46
N ARG A 329 -1.48 -9.17 -6.68
CA ARG A 329 -2.56 -10.10 -7.01
C ARG A 329 -2.23 -10.88 -8.26
N ARG A 330 -2.74 -12.11 -8.33
CA ARG A 330 -2.81 -12.91 -9.54
C ARG A 330 -4.26 -13.26 -9.83
N SER A 331 -4.67 -13.11 -11.09
CA SER A 331 -5.99 -13.50 -11.56
C SER A 331 -5.86 -14.55 -12.64
N ILE A 332 -6.68 -15.59 -12.55
CA ILE A 332 -7.03 -16.45 -13.67
C ILE A 332 -8.35 -15.90 -14.22
N LEU A 333 -8.31 -15.35 -15.43
CA LEU A 333 -9.47 -14.73 -16.06
C LEU A 333 -10.54 -15.78 -16.38
N ASP A 334 -11.81 -15.41 -16.19
CA ASP A 334 -12.93 -16.29 -16.53
C ASP A 334 -12.96 -16.60 -18.04
N GLU A 335 -12.65 -15.58 -18.85
CA GLU A 335 -12.54 -15.66 -20.30
C GLU A 335 -11.21 -15.06 -20.76
N PRO A 336 -10.42 -15.75 -21.60
CA PRO A 336 -9.16 -15.22 -22.10
C PRO A 336 -9.37 -13.95 -22.94
N ILE A 337 -8.44 -13.01 -22.83
CA ILE A 337 -8.44 -11.77 -23.62
C ILE A 337 -7.15 -11.61 -24.39
N SER A 338 -7.14 -10.82 -25.46
CA SER A 338 -5.88 -10.47 -26.12
C SER A 338 -5.08 -9.44 -25.32
N ILE A 339 -3.76 -9.39 -25.53
CA ILE A 339 -2.90 -8.33 -24.96
C ILE A 339 -3.40 -6.94 -25.35
N ALA A 340 -3.83 -6.75 -26.61
CA ALA A 340 -4.44 -5.49 -27.07
C ALA A 340 -5.66 -5.09 -26.22
N THR A 341 -6.54 -6.06 -25.93
CA THR A 341 -7.70 -5.84 -25.07
C THR A 341 -7.28 -5.47 -23.66
N ALA A 342 -6.29 -6.16 -23.09
CA ALA A 342 -5.77 -5.85 -21.76
C ALA A 342 -5.21 -4.42 -21.67
N VAL A 343 -4.43 -4.00 -22.67
CA VAL A 343 -3.90 -2.63 -22.77
C VAL A 343 -5.03 -1.60 -22.79
N GLN A 344 -6.06 -1.80 -23.63
CA GLN A 344 -7.19 -0.86 -23.71
C GLN A 344 -7.98 -0.80 -22.41
N ARG A 345 -8.21 -1.95 -21.76
CA ARG A 345 -8.91 -2.01 -20.48
C ARG A 345 -8.15 -1.28 -19.38
N ILE A 346 -6.83 -1.50 -19.26
CA ILE A 346 -6.00 -0.80 -18.28
C ILE A 346 -5.92 0.69 -18.53
N LYS A 347 -5.73 1.12 -19.79
CA LYS A 347 -5.78 2.55 -20.14
C LYS A 347 -7.10 3.18 -19.72
N SER A 348 -8.22 2.51 -20.01
CA SER A 348 -9.56 3.00 -19.63
C SER A 348 -9.75 3.02 -18.12
N HIS A 349 -9.30 1.98 -17.41
CA HIS A 349 -9.43 1.83 -15.97
C HIS A 349 -8.62 2.88 -15.19
N LEU A 350 -7.40 3.17 -15.65
CA LEU A 350 -6.51 4.16 -15.05
C LEU A 350 -6.73 5.58 -15.58
N GLY A 351 -7.56 5.76 -16.61
CA GLY A 351 -7.79 7.06 -17.26
C GLY A 351 -6.57 7.58 -18.03
N LEU A 352 -5.73 6.69 -18.57
CA LEU A 352 -4.48 7.03 -19.25
C LEU A 352 -4.61 7.00 -20.78
N SER A 353 -4.02 8.00 -21.43
CA SER A 353 -3.92 8.06 -22.88
C SER A 353 -2.86 7.12 -23.45
N HIS A 354 -1.88 6.69 -22.63
CA HIS A 354 -0.76 5.82 -23.03
C HIS A 354 -0.36 4.90 -21.87
N VAL A 355 0.28 3.78 -22.22
CA VAL A 355 1.02 2.89 -21.32
C VAL A 355 2.24 2.37 -22.07
N ARG A 356 3.26 1.90 -21.37
CA ARG A 356 4.42 1.23 -21.98
C ARG A 356 4.17 -0.27 -21.99
N LEU A 357 4.42 -0.92 -23.12
CA LEU A 357 4.22 -2.36 -23.30
C LEU A 357 5.53 -3.02 -23.71
N ALA A 358 5.91 -4.09 -23.01
CA ALA A 358 6.87 -5.06 -23.47
C ALA A 358 6.14 -6.38 -23.77
N LEU A 359 6.31 -6.91 -24.97
CA LEU A 359 5.72 -8.20 -25.34
C LEU A 359 6.64 -9.33 -24.89
N GLY A 360 6.06 -10.35 -24.26
CA GLY A 360 6.75 -11.60 -23.95
C GLY A 360 7.35 -12.24 -25.20
N ALA A 361 8.38 -13.05 -25.05
CA ALA A 361 8.98 -13.78 -26.15
C ALA A 361 7.88 -14.57 -26.90
N GLN A 362 7.79 -14.36 -28.21
CA GLN A 362 6.78 -14.96 -29.11
C GLN A 362 5.34 -14.42 -28.94
N HIS A 363 5.09 -13.45 -28.07
CA HIS A 363 3.80 -12.79 -27.96
C HIS A 363 3.62 -11.71 -29.03
N THR A 364 2.38 -11.58 -29.52
CA THR A 364 1.90 -10.44 -30.31
C THR A 364 0.76 -9.76 -29.57
N LEU A 365 0.21 -8.67 -30.11
CA LEU A 365 -0.94 -7.99 -29.51
C LEU A 365 -2.21 -8.87 -29.46
N GLU A 366 -2.27 -9.89 -30.30
CA GLU A 366 -3.37 -10.84 -30.44
C GLU A 366 -3.20 -12.08 -29.55
N SER A 367 -2.01 -12.29 -28.96
CA SER A 367 -1.77 -13.41 -28.05
C SER A 367 -2.76 -13.39 -26.87
N ALA A 368 -3.25 -14.57 -26.51
CA ALA A 368 -4.19 -14.76 -25.43
C ALA A 368 -3.54 -14.59 -24.06
N VAL A 369 -4.24 -13.91 -23.16
CA VAL A 369 -3.92 -13.71 -21.75
C VAL A 369 -4.99 -14.44 -20.95
N ASN A 370 -4.59 -15.48 -20.24
CA ASN A 370 -5.43 -16.24 -19.32
C ASN A 370 -5.12 -15.87 -17.88
N THR A 371 -3.87 -15.53 -17.62
CA THR A 371 -3.36 -15.24 -16.28
C THR A 371 -2.67 -13.89 -16.23
N VAL A 372 -3.02 -13.10 -15.22
CA VAL A 372 -2.47 -11.77 -15.01
C VAL A 372 -1.93 -11.65 -13.60
N ALA A 373 -0.77 -11.06 -13.44
CA ALA A 373 -0.23 -10.69 -12.14
C ALA A 373 -0.04 -9.17 -12.06
N VAL A 374 -0.41 -8.58 -10.93
CA VAL A 374 -0.29 -7.14 -10.71
C VAL A 374 0.36 -6.83 -9.38
N CYS A 375 1.07 -5.72 -9.35
CA CYS A 375 1.49 -5.05 -8.12
C CYS A 375 1.53 -3.55 -8.44
N ALA A 376 0.67 -2.74 -7.80
CA ALA A 376 0.72 -1.29 -7.94
C ALA A 376 2.09 -0.73 -7.48
N GLY A 377 2.43 0.46 -7.97
CA GLY A 377 3.70 1.13 -7.70
C GLY A 377 4.89 0.43 -8.34
N SER A 378 5.95 0.20 -7.55
CA SER A 378 7.19 -0.45 -7.99
C SER A 378 7.13 -1.97 -7.77
N GLY A 379 6.48 -2.68 -8.67
CA GLY A 379 6.11 -4.09 -8.50
C GLY A 379 7.16 -5.12 -8.87
N GLY A 380 8.32 -4.71 -9.38
CA GLY A 380 9.34 -5.62 -9.94
C GLY A 380 9.71 -6.78 -9.01
N SER A 381 9.98 -6.51 -7.74
CA SER A 381 10.36 -7.54 -6.74
C SER A 381 9.22 -8.50 -6.39
N VAL A 382 7.97 -8.04 -6.41
CA VAL A 382 6.77 -8.83 -6.09
C VAL A 382 6.36 -9.71 -7.27
N LEU A 383 6.54 -9.20 -8.49
CA LEU A 383 6.18 -9.87 -9.73
C LEU A 383 7.28 -10.82 -10.23
N ASN A 384 8.53 -10.61 -9.81
CA ASN A 384 9.63 -11.46 -10.24
C ASN A 384 9.35 -12.95 -9.95
N ALA A 385 9.66 -13.81 -10.91
CA ALA A 385 9.45 -15.26 -10.88
C ALA A 385 7.98 -15.74 -10.74
N VAL A 386 6.99 -14.85 -10.77
CA VAL A 386 5.58 -15.25 -10.89
C VAL A 386 5.35 -15.91 -12.25
N LYS A 387 4.44 -16.87 -12.34
CA LYS A 387 4.04 -17.45 -13.64
C LYS A 387 2.71 -16.82 -14.08
N ALA A 388 2.78 -15.87 -15.00
CA ALA A 388 1.61 -15.26 -15.63
C ALA A 388 1.89 -14.88 -17.09
N ASP A 389 0.84 -14.78 -17.90
CA ASP A 389 0.93 -14.34 -19.30
C ASP A 389 1.21 -12.83 -19.40
N LEU A 390 0.72 -12.07 -18.42
CA LEU A 390 0.79 -10.61 -18.37
C LEU A 390 1.09 -10.09 -16.96
N TYR A 391 2.04 -9.16 -16.87
CA TYR A 391 2.30 -8.33 -15.71
C TYR A 391 1.77 -6.92 -15.88
N ILE A 392 1.28 -6.34 -14.80
CA ILE A 392 0.80 -4.95 -14.76
C ILE A 392 1.33 -4.29 -13.48
N THR A 393 2.08 -3.21 -13.64
CA THR A 393 2.62 -2.44 -12.52
C THR A 393 2.87 -0.99 -12.94
N GLY A 394 3.24 -0.13 -12.00
CA GLY A 394 3.70 1.21 -12.32
C GLY A 394 5.09 1.16 -12.93
N GLU A 395 6.02 0.50 -12.23
CA GLU A 395 7.44 0.49 -12.56
C GLU A 395 8.10 -0.90 -12.45
N MET A 396 9.00 -1.16 -13.39
CA MET A 396 9.99 -2.24 -13.35
C MET A 396 11.30 -1.71 -13.92
N SER A 397 12.43 -2.19 -13.40
CA SER A 397 13.74 -1.92 -13.98
C SER A 397 13.91 -2.61 -15.34
N HIS A 398 14.86 -2.12 -16.13
CA HIS A 398 15.13 -2.66 -17.46
C HIS A 398 15.40 -4.16 -17.46
N HIS A 399 16.22 -4.65 -16.51
CA HIS A 399 16.56 -6.07 -16.44
C HIS A 399 15.38 -6.94 -15.98
N GLU A 400 14.55 -6.46 -15.06
CA GLU A 400 13.34 -7.18 -14.66
C GLU A 400 12.35 -7.33 -15.83
N VAL A 401 12.24 -6.30 -16.69
CA VAL A 401 11.42 -6.39 -17.91
C VAL A 401 12.02 -7.39 -18.90
N LEU A 402 13.34 -7.38 -19.10
CA LEU A 402 14.01 -8.36 -19.98
C LEU A 402 13.81 -9.79 -19.50
N ASP A 403 13.92 -10.04 -18.20
CA ASP A 403 13.74 -11.36 -17.61
C ASP A 403 12.29 -11.84 -17.78
N ALA A 404 11.30 -10.98 -17.52
CA ALA A 404 9.89 -11.29 -17.77
C ALA A 404 9.63 -11.60 -19.25
N VAL A 405 10.15 -10.78 -20.16
CA VAL A 405 10.00 -10.99 -21.60
C VAL A 405 10.64 -12.32 -22.03
N ALA A 406 11.85 -12.62 -21.59
CA ALA A 406 12.54 -13.87 -21.90
C ALA A 406 11.79 -15.09 -21.36
N ALA A 407 11.10 -14.96 -20.22
CA ALA A 407 10.24 -15.99 -19.64
C ALA A 407 8.89 -16.17 -20.37
N GLY A 408 8.61 -15.37 -21.40
CA GLY A 408 7.34 -15.41 -22.12
C GLY A 408 6.22 -14.63 -21.44
N THR A 409 6.54 -13.69 -20.55
CA THR A 409 5.55 -12.82 -19.90
C THR A 409 5.57 -11.43 -20.52
N SER A 410 4.39 -10.95 -20.94
CA SER A 410 4.25 -9.55 -21.38
C SER A 410 4.14 -8.62 -20.17
N VAL A 411 4.53 -7.35 -20.31
CA VAL A 411 4.54 -6.38 -19.21
C VAL A 411 3.89 -5.07 -19.67
N ILE A 412 2.90 -4.60 -18.91
CA ILE A 412 2.35 -3.25 -19.01
C ILE A 412 2.90 -2.41 -17.85
N LEU A 413 3.57 -1.31 -18.18
CA LEU A 413 4.00 -0.30 -17.22
C LEU A 413 3.15 0.96 -17.40
N SER A 414 2.61 1.45 -16.28
CA SER A 414 1.69 2.59 -16.24
C SER A 414 2.26 3.84 -15.56
N ASP A 415 3.54 3.79 -15.14
CA ASP A 415 4.18 4.74 -14.22
C ASP A 415 3.61 4.65 -12.79
N HIS A 416 4.42 5.03 -11.80
CA HIS A 416 4.23 4.68 -10.39
C HIS A 416 2.85 5.11 -9.86
N SER A 417 2.67 6.43 -9.70
CA SER A 417 1.48 6.99 -9.07
C SER A 417 0.21 6.79 -9.92
N ASN A 418 0.34 6.58 -11.23
CA ASN A 418 -0.79 6.29 -12.11
C ASN A 418 -1.44 4.92 -11.85
N SER A 419 -0.66 3.95 -11.36
CA SER A 419 -1.17 2.62 -10.99
C SER A 419 -1.89 2.59 -9.64
N GLU A 420 -1.91 3.72 -8.91
CA GLU A 420 -2.39 3.84 -7.53
C GLU A 420 -3.51 4.88 -7.39
N ARG A 421 -3.30 6.07 -7.97
CA ARG A 421 -4.10 7.29 -7.72
C ARG A 421 -5.59 7.11 -7.96
N GLY A 422 -5.97 6.30 -8.95
CA GLY A 422 -7.38 6.03 -9.25
C GLY A 422 -8.13 5.41 -8.06
N PHE A 423 -7.44 4.66 -7.19
CA PHE A 423 -8.01 4.05 -6.00
C PHE A 423 -8.50 5.09 -4.97
N LEU A 424 -7.98 6.32 -4.98
CA LEU A 424 -8.39 7.35 -4.03
C LEU A 424 -9.89 7.68 -4.14
N SER A 425 -10.47 7.53 -5.33
CA SER A 425 -11.92 7.67 -5.53
C SER A 425 -12.71 6.60 -4.77
N VAL A 426 -12.26 5.34 -4.82
CA VAL A 426 -12.81 4.22 -4.07
C VAL A 426 -12.62 4.41 -2.57
N LEU A 427 -11.43 4.88 -2.14
CA LEU A 427 -11.14 5.17 -0.74
C LEU A 427 -12.06 6.27 -0.20
N LYS A 428 -12.30 7.34 -0.97
CA LYS A 428 -13.24 8.40 -0.62
C LYS A 428 -14.65 7.86 -0.39
N GLU A 429 -15.16 7.01 -1.28
CA GLU A 429 -16.49 6.40 -1.11
C GLU A 429 -16.56 5.55 0.16
N ARG A 430 -15.52 4.74 0.42
CA ARG A 430 -15.46 3.90 1.63
C ARG A 430 -15.41 4.70 2.92
N LEU A 431 -14.67 5.80 2.92
CA LEU A 431 -14.59 6.72 4.06
C LEU A 431 -15.91 7.47 4.24
N SER A 432 -16.57 7.89 3.16
CA SER A 432 -17.85 8.61 3.23
C SER A 432 -18.97 7.81 3.91
N VAL A 433 -18.91 6.47 3.85
CA VAL A 433 -19.88 5.60 4.53
C VAL A 433 -19.53 5.35 6.00
N ARG A 434 -18.26 5.54 6.41
CA ARG A 434 -17.75 5.19 7.75
C ARG A 434 -17.52 6.40 8.65
N LEU A 435 -17.23 7.55 8.06
CA LEU A 435 -17.05 8.81 8.78
C LEU A 435 -18.40 9.52 8.97
N SER A 436 -18.44 10.43 9.94
CA SER A 436 -19.60 11.31 10.16
C SER A 436 -19.91 12.15 8.93
N ASP A 437 -21.21 12.39 8.67
CA ASP A 437 -21.70 13.33 7.65
C ASP A 437 -21.19 14.77 7.85
N SER A 438 -20.68 15.09 9.05
CA SER A 438 -20.06 16.38 9.35
C SER A 438 -18.66 16.55 8.75
N ILE A 439 -18.04 15.47 8.25
CA ILE A 439 -16.70 15.46 7.64
C ILE A 439 -16.80 15.57 6.12
N SER A 440 -16.18 16.61 5.56
CA SER A 440 -16.02 16.77 4.12
C SER A 440 -14.76 16.06 3.62
N ILE A 441 -14.92 15.04 2.79
CA ILE A 441 -13.80 14.32 2.17
C ILE A 441 -13.58 14.83 0.73
N LYS A 442 -12.38 15.32 0.45
CA LYS A 442 -11.97 15.88 -0.84
C LYS A 442 -10.87 15.02 -1.48
N LEU A 443 -10.85 14.97 -2.81
CA LEU A 443 -9.70 14.50 -3.57
C LEU A 443 -8.92 15.73 -4.02
N SER A 444 -7.60 15.70 -3.81
CA SER A 444 -6.69 16.72 -4.30
C SER A 444 -6.86 16.96 -5.80
N GLN A 445 -7.00 18.23 -6.20
CA GLN A 445 -7.01 18.64 -7.61
C GLN A 445 -5.61 19.03 -8.09
N ARG A 446 -4.65 19.15 -7.17
CA ARG A 446 -3.25 19.49 -7.47
C ARG A 446 -2.36 18.26 -7.61
N ASP A 447 -2.78 17.12 -7.07
CA ASP A 447 -2.12 15.81 -7.25
C ASP A 447 -2.07 15.42 -8.73
N ARG A 448 -0.88 15.02 -9.18
CA ARG A 448 -0.57 14.64 -10.57
C ARG A 448 0.68 13.80 -10.59
N ASP A 449 0.85 13.04 -11.68
CA ASP A 449 2.10 12.32 -11.91
C ASP A 449 3.23 13.32 -12.16
N PRO A 450 4.45 13.09 -11.63
CA PRO A 450 5.59 13.97 -11.89
C PRO A 450 6.16 13.81 -13.30
N LEU A 451 5.79 12.76 -14.04
CA LEU A 451 6.27 12.50 -15.39
C LEU A 451 5.22 12.91 -16.43
N GLU A 452 5.68 13.57 -17.50
CA GLU A 452 4.86 13.92 -18.65
C GLU A 452 5.39 13.20 -19.89
N ILE A 453 4.47 12.68 -20.71
CA ILE A 453 4.79 12.14 -22.04
C ILE A 453 4.75 13.31 -23.00
N LEU A 454 5.92 13.71 -23.51
CA LEU A 454 6.12 14.86 -24.40
C LEU A 454 6.01 14.50 -25.88
#